data_AF-A0A7Y9XIL1-F1
#
_entry.id   AF-A0A7Y9XIL1-F1
#
_cell.length_a   1.000
_cell.length_b   1.000
_cell.length_c   1.000
_cell.angle_alpha   90.00
_cell.angle_beta   90.00
_cell.angle_gamma   90.00
#
_symmetry.space_group_name_H-M   'P 1'
#
loop_
_entity.id
_entity.type
_entity.pdbx_description
1 polymer ?
#
loop_
_entity_poly.entity_id
_entity_poly.type
_entity_poly.pdbx_seq_one_letter_code
_entity_poly.pdbx_strand_id
1 'polypeptide(L)'
;MNIPFDLKESIQNNTLVLFIGSGFSTSAGLPTWSALVKKFLNDNKERIPNAHIYDQSLDARILSPLEVLEKLKESYKKQIYESFEKELSKNINSDTHKKLSKISSRIITTNYDKLIEHHSEKIEVIDNSSNYNLSKIDSQHEFILKIHGDVSRIDSCVVFKEDYEQLYSGNTLGKFQLEKIFSSFSCLFIGFSFNDPYVEELFKKISKLYSGFGHPHFWATTSEQEFDGINKIKLTNHKELDNLIEKLLEIKHEPQPSKNPAAEIATEYTTENTADSLELKSEGTDIPPNIDYWVGRDSELRSLAIDDSFKVFLSQASEEKVNHL
;
A
#
# COMPACT_ATOMS: atom_id res chain seq x y z
N MET A 1 -4.39 7.28 21.45
CA MET A 1 -4.43 6.64 20.11
C MET A 1 -4.13 5.15 20.25
N ASN A 2 -5.04 4.30 19.79
CA ASN A 2 -4.88 2.85 19.73
C ASN A 2 -4.32 2.45 18.35
N ILE A 3 -3.31 1.59 18.32
CA ILE A 3 -2.71 1.10 17.09
C ILE A 3 -3.31 -0.27 16.78
N PRO A 4 -3.91 -0.49 15.59
CA PRO A 4 -4.48 -1.78 15.20
C PRO A 4 -3.47 -2.92 15.37
N PHE A 5 -3.94 -4.09 15.82
CA PHE A 5 -3.08 -5.26 16.05
C PHE A 5 -2.31 -5.65 14.79
N ASP A 6 -3.00 -5.74 13.66
CA ASP A 6 -2.42 -6.08 12.36
C ASP A 6 -1.31 -5.11 11.92
N LEU A 7 -1.43 -3.82 12.26
CA LEU A 7 -0.36 -2.85 11.99
C LEU A 7 0.86 -3.15 12.84
N LYS A 8 0.69 -3.47 14.13
CA LYS A 8 1.80 -3.87 15.00
C LYS A 8 2.51 -5.10 14.44
N GLU A 9 1.73 -6.12 14.06
CA GLU A 9 2.27 -7.34 13.49
C GLU A 9 3.09 -7.06 12.21
N SER A 10 2.59 -6.20 11.31
CA SER A 10 3.32 -5.85 10.09
C SER A 10 4.66 -5.13 10.33
N ILE A 11 4.73 -4.30 11.38
CA ILE A 11 5.97 -3.61 11.80
C ILE A 11 6.99 -4.63 12.31
N GLN A 12 6.52 -5.53 13.17
CA GLN A 12 7.30 -6.55 13.86
C GLN A 12 7.84 -7.62 12.90
N ASN A 13 7.02 -8.03 11.93
CA ASN A 13 7.40 -9.01 10.91
C ASN A 13 8.19 -8.39 9.73
N ASN A 14 8.51 -7.09 9.76
CA ASN A 14 9.16 -6.37 8.66
C ASN A 14 8.40 -6.47 7.32
N THR A 15 7.06 -6.53 7.35
CA THR A 15 6.19 -6.55 6.16
C THR A 15 5.44 -5.24 5.93
N LEU A 16 5.65 -4.23 6.78
CA LEU A 16 5.09 -2.90 6.61
C LEU A 16 5.81 -2.12 5.49
N VAL A 17 5.04 -1.51 4.61
CA VAL A 17 5.48 -0.47 3.67
C VAL A 17 4.86 0.87 4.09
N LEU A 18 5.67 1.92 4.16
CA LEU A 18 5.18 3.28 4.41
C LEU A 18 4.86 3.96 3.08
N PHE A 19 3.64 4.46 2.92
CA PHE A 19 3.24 5.25 1.75
C PHE A 19 3.07 6.72 2.16
N ILE A 20 4.02 7.57 1.78
CA ILE A 20 4.13 8.95 2.26
C ILE A 20 3.67 9.93 1.18
N GLY A 21 2.63 10.71 1.48
CA GLY A 21 2.13 11.79 0.61
C GLY A 21 2.64 13.17 1.03
N SER A 22 2.31 14.18 0.21
CA SER A 22 2.84 15.55 0.37
C SER A 22 2.37 16.23 1.66
N GLY A 23 1.28 15.76 2.27
CA GLY A 23 0.80 16.21 3.57
C GLY A 23 1.81 15.97 4.69
N PHE A 24 2.69 14.97 4.58
CA PHE A 24 3.72 14.71 5.58
C PHE A 24 4.82 15.78 5.57
N SER A 25 5.22 16.22 4.37
CA SER A 25 6.21 17.27 4.14
C SER A 25 5.75 18.67 4.59
N THR A 26 4.44 18.89 4.83
CA THR A 26 3.91 20.18 5.31
C THR A 26 4.45 20.60 6.67
N SER A 27 4.72 19.63 7.55
CA SER A 27 5.33 19.87 8.86
C SER A 27 6.75 20.47 8.75
N ALA A 28 7.42 20.21 7.63
CA ALA A 28 8.74 20.74 7.31
C ALA A 28 8.67 22.04 6.48
N GLY A 29 7.46 22.56 6.20
CA GLY A 29 7.27 23.80 5.45
C GLY A 29 7.25 23.64 3.92
N LEU A 30 7.17 22.41 3.41
CA LEU A 30 6.94 22.16 1.99
C LEU A 30 5.44 22.15 1.65
N PRO A 31 5.05 22.60 0.45
CA PRO A 31 3.64 22.66 0.08
C PRO A 31 3.06 21.27 -0.22
N THR A 32 1.76 21.10 -0.02
CA THR A 32 1.02 19.99 -0.63
C THR A 32 0.94 20.16 -2.14
N TRP A 33 0.54 19.12 -2.87
CA TRP A 33 0.34 19.21 -4.33
C TRP A 33 -0.58 20.36 -4.74
N SER A 34 -1.74 20.48 -4.11
CA SER A 34 -2.67 21.60 -4.37
C SER A 34 -2.05 22.95 -4.02
N ALA A 35 -1.34 23.06 -2.89
CA ALA A 35 -0.68 24.31 -2.49
C ALA A 35 0.46 24.70 -3.44
N LEU A 36 1.16 23.71 -4.01
CA LEU A 36 2.23 23.94 -4.98
C LEU A 36 1.68 24.56 -6.27
N VAL A 37 0.57 24.03 -6.80
CA VAL A 37 -0.09 24.60 -7.98
C VAL A 37 -0.63 26.01 -7.70
N LYS A 38 -1.26 26.22 -6.55
CA LYS A 38 -1.72 27.56 -6.15
C LYS A 38 -0.58 28.57 -6.02
N LYS A 39 0.55 28.14 -5.45
CA LYS A 39 1.73 28.99 -5.34
C LYS A 39 2.25 29.39 -6.73
N PHE A 40 2.33 28.43 -7.66
CA PHE A 40 2.69 28.72 -9.05
C PHE A 40 1.75 29.75 -9.69
N LEU A 41 0.42 29.59 -9.53
CA LEU A 41 -0.57 30.54 -10.04
C LEU A 41 -0.37 31.95 -9.47
N ASN A 42 -0.20 32.06 -8.15
CA ASN A 42 -0.02 33.34 -7.48
C ASN A 42 1.28 34.04 -7.88
N ASP A 43 2.39 33.29 -7.94
CA ASP A 43 3.70 33.82 -8.32
C ASP A 43 3.74 34.28 -9.79
N ASN A 44 2.83 33.77 -10.64
CA ASN A 44 2.72 34.10 -12.06
C ASN A 44 1.40 34.82 -12.43
N LYS A 45 0.70 35.43 -11.46
CA LYS A 45 -0.63 36.04 -11.66
C LYS A 45 -0.70 37.12 -12.74
N GLU A 46 0.42 37.81 -12.99
CA GLU A 46 0.51 38.86 -14.02
C GLU A 46 0.74 38.29 -15.42
N ARG A 47 1.25 37.05 -15.49
CA ARG A 47 1.56 36.36 -16.76
C ARG A 47 0.43 35.45 -17.21
N ILE A 48 -0.23 34.78 -16.26
CA ILE A 48 -1.28 33.80 -16.53
C ILE A 48 -2.64 34.51 -16.54
N PRO A 49 -3.33 34.58 -17.71
CA PRO A 49 -4.69 35.08 -17.76
C PRO A 49 -5.60 34.26 -16.83
N ASN A 50 -6.47 34.94 -16.09
CA ASN A 50 -7.43 34.32 -15.18
C ASN A 50 -6.80 33.43 -14.08
N ALA A 51 -5.53 33.67 -13.68
CA ALA A 51 -4.88 32.94 -12.58
C ALA A 51 -5.74 32.88 -11.31
N HIS A 52 -6.40 33.99 -10.96
CA HIS A 52 -7.30 34.08 -9.81
C HIS A 52 -8.54 33.17 -9.93
N ILE A 53 -9.06 32.95 -11.14
CA ILE A 53 -10.19 32.04 -11.37
C ILE A 53 -9.76 30.60 -11.16
N TYR A 54 -8.55 30.22 -11.63
CA TYR A 54 -8.01 28.89 -11.38
C TYR A 54 -7.79 28.65 -9.88
N ASP A 55 -7.23 29.62 -9.17
CA ASP A 55 -7.03 29.53 -7.71
C ASP A 55 -8.36 29.36 -6.95
N GLN A 56 -9.36 30.17 -7.27
CA GLN A 56 -10.71 30.04 -6.72
C GLN A 56 -11.38 28.70 -7.08
N SER A 57 -11.15 28.19 -8.29
CA SER A 57 -11.69 26.89 -8.72
C SER A 57 -11.07 25.73 -7.94
N LEU A 58 -9.79 25.83 -7.58
CA LEU A 58 -9.12 24.86 -6.71
C LEU A 58 -9.69 24.90 -5.29
N ASP A 59 -9.96 26.09 -4.75
CA ASP A 59 -10.62 26.24 -3.43
C ASP A 59 -12.04 25.66 -3.41
N ALA A 60 -12.81 25.94 -4.45
CA ALA A 60 -14.16 25.42 -4.63
C ALA A 60 -14.18 23.92 -5.00
N ARG A 61 -13.01 23.29 -5.21
CA ARG A 61 -12.86 21.90 -5.70
C ARG A 61 -13.63 21.64 -7.00
N ILE A 62 -13.79 22.66 -7.83
CA ILE A 62 -14.41 22.58 -9.16
C ILE A 62 -13.40 22.01 -10.17
N LEU A 63 -12.14 22.42 -10.03
CA LEU A 63 -11.02 21.87 -10.79
C LEU A 63 -10.02 21.23 -9.84
N SER A 64 -9.43 20.13 -10.28
CA SER A 64 -8.28 19.50 -9.64
C SER A 64 -6.98 20.24 -10.03
N PRO A 65 -5.90 20.10 -9.23
CA PRO A 65 -4.59 20.61 -9.60
C PRO A 65 -4.10 20.11 -10.96
N LEU A 66 -4.37 18.84 -11.29
CA LEU A 66 -4.01 18.24 -12.58
C LEU A 66 -4.74 18.92 -13.74
N GLU A 67 -6.05 19.16 -13.63
CA GLU A 67 -6.83 19.85 -14.68
C GLU A 67 -6.38 21.29 -14.89
N VAL A 68 -5.96 21.98 -13.83
CA VAL A 68 -5.39 23.33 -13.95
C VAL A 68 -4.05 23.29 -14.67
N LEU A 69 -3.15 22.37 -14.29
CA LEU A 69 -1.85 22.23 -14.95
C LEU A 69 -2.01 21.86 -16.43
N GLU A 70 -2.96 20.98 -16.75
CA GLU A 70 -3.24 20.57 -18.13
C GLU A 70 -3.67 21.76 -19.00
N LYS A 71 -4.53 22.65 -18.46
CA LYS A 71 -4.94 23.88 -19.16
C LYS A 71 -3.80 24.87 -19.39
N LEU A 72 -2.75 24.83 -18.56
CA LEU A 72 -1.62 25.76 -18.59
C LEU A 72 -0.38 25.19 -19.28
N LYS A 73 -0.34 23.88 -19.50
CA LYS A 73 0.81 23.13 -20.00
C LYS A 73 1.43 23.74 -21.25
N GLU A 74 0.64 23.92 -22.31
CA GLU A 74 1.15 24.37 -23.62
C GLU A 74 1.85 25.75 -23.58
N SER A 75 1.42 26.62 -22.68
CA SER A 75 1.94 28.00 -22.58
C SER A 75 2.97 28.19 -21.46
N TYR A 76 2.90 27.37 -20.40
CA TYR A 76 3.65 27.62 -19.16
C TYR A 76 4.44 26.41 -18.64
N LYS A 77 4.62 25.34 -19.42
CA LYS A 77 5.34 24.12 -19.01
C LYS A 77 6.69 24.41 -18.34
N LYS A 78 7.51 25.27 -18.96
CA LYS A 78 8.83 25.64 -18.42
C LYS A 78 8.71 26.34 -17.06
N GLN A 79 7.80 27.29 -16.93
CA GLN A 79 7.59 28.06 -15.70
C GLN A 79 7.01 27.19 -14.58
N ILE A 80 6.19 26.20 -14.91
CA ILE A 80 5.69 25.19 -13.96
C ILE A 80 6.88 24.43 -13.38
N TYR A 81 7.76 23.87 -14.23
CA TYR A 81 8.94 23.15 -13.80
C TYR A 81 9.90 24.02 -12.95
N GLU A 82 10.26 25.21 -13.43
CA GLU A 82 11.12 26.14 -12.69
C GLU A 82 10.53 26.51 -11.31
N SER A 83 9.22 26.72 -11.25
CA SER A 83 8.52 27.03 -10.00
C SER A 83 8.55 25.83 -9.04
N PHE A 84 8.36 24.61 -9.54
CA PHE A 84 8.33 23.41 -8.71
C PHE A 84 9.73 23.08 -8.18
N GLU A 85 10.76 23.14 -9.05
CA GLU A 85 12.15 22.95 -8.64
C GLU A 85 12.55 23.94 -7.55
N LYS A 86 12.23 25.22 -7.73
CA LYS A 86 12.54 26.27 -6.76
C LYS A 86 11.89 26.02 -5.40
N GLU A 87 10.65 25.57 -5.38
CA GLU A 87 9.90 25.38 -4.13
C GLU A 87 10.28 24.09 -3.40
N LEU A 88 10.62 23.02 -4.14
CA LEU A 88 10.86 21.69 -3.59
C LEU A 88 12.34 21.37 -3.36
N SER A 89 13.27 22.09 -3.99
CA SER A 89 14.72 21.90 -3.80
C SER A 89 15.29 22.63 -2.56
N LYS A 90 14.42 23.01 -1.62
CA LYS A 90 14.84 23.68 -0.38
C LYS A 90 15.54 22.68 0.54
N ASN A 91 16.73 23.02 1.01
CA ASN A 91 17.44 22.19 1.98
C ASN A 91 16.82 22.38 3.37
N ILE A 92 15.99 21.41 3.78
CA ILE A 92 15.22 21.45 5.01
C ILE A 92 15.57 20.22 5.85
N ASN A 93 15.86 20.44 7.13
CA ASN A 93 16.06 19.37 8.10
C ASN A 93 14.72 19.04 8.78
N SER A 94 14.39 17.77 8.91
CA SER A 94 13.16 17.32 9.56
C SER A 94 13.40 16.09 10.40
N ASP A 95 13.26 16.24 11.72
CA ASP A 95 13.45 15.13 12.66
C ASP A 95 12.38 14.04 12.52
N THR A 96 11.18 14.39 12.09
CA THR A 96 10.10 13.41 11.86
C THR A 96 10.40 12.52 10.65
N HIS A 97 11.05 13.04 9.59
CA HIS A 97 11.45 12.23 8.43
C HIS A 97 12.56 11.22 8.77
N LYS A 98 13.49 11.57 9.67
CA LYS A 98 14.54 10.66 10.19
C LYS A 98 13.99 9.43 10.89
N LYS A 99 12.73 9.49 11.35
CA LYS A 99 12.07 8.40 12.07
C LYS A 99 11.42 7.39 11.11
N LEU A 100 11.08 7.79 9.89
CA LEU A 100 10.40 6.92 8.92
C LEU A 100 11.24 5.67 8.58
N SER A 101 12.52 5.87 8.26
CA SER A 101 13.46 4.80 7.93
C SER A 101 13.71 3.83 9.09
N LYS A 102 13.51 4.27 10.34
CA LYS A 102 13.59 3.43 11.53
C LYS A 102 12.34 2.56 11.73
N ILE A 103 11.18 3.02 11.26
CA ILE A 103 9.91 2.27 11.33
C ILE A 103 9.89 1.18 10.25
N SER A 104 10.15 1.56 9.00
CA SER A 104 10.25 0.64 7.87
C SER A 104 11.35 1.05 6.91
N SER A 105 12.05 0.04 6.39
CA SER A 105 13.04 0.19 5.33
C SER A 105 12.43 0.21 3.93
N ARG A 106 11.12 -0.01 3.78
CA ARG A 106 10.39 0.10 2.51
C ARG A 106 9.46 1.30 2.55
N ILE A 107 9.80 2.33 1.78
CA ILE A 107 9.05 3.57 1.71
C ILE A 107 8.65 3.82 0.25
N ILE A 108 7.41 4.19 0.02
CA ILE A 108 6.90 4.68 -1.26
C ILE A 108 6.46 6.12 -1.04
N THR A 109 6.71 6.98 -2.01
CA THR A 109 6.20 8.34 -2.01
C THR A 109 5.81 8.82 -3.40
N THR A 110 4.77 9.65 -3.45
CA THR A 110 4.36 10.44 -4.61
C THR A 110 4.99 11.84 -4.59
N ASN A 111 5.88 12.11 -3.65
CA ASN A 111 6.49 13.44 -3.48
C ASN A 111 7.77 13.54 -4.32
N TYR A 112 7.98 14.71 -4.91
CA TYR A 112 9.20 15.00 -5.68
C TYR A 112 10.36 15.48 -4.80
N ASP A 113 10.06 16.04 -3.62
CA ASP A 113 11.03 16.61 -2.69
C ASP A 113 12.01 15.58 -2.14
N LYS A 114 13.12 16.06 -1.54
CA LYS A 114 14.22 15.19 -1.08
C LYS A 114 14.25 14.91 0.43
N LEU A 115 13.15 15.18 1.14
CA LEU A 115 13.16 15.09 2.60
C LEU A 115 13.36 13.67 3.11
N ILE A 116 12.83 12.65 2.44
CA ILE A 116 12.93 11.27 2.93
C ILE A 116 14.38 10.76 2.77
N GLU A 117 14.98 10.94 1.59
CA GLU A 117 16.32 10.46 1.29
C GLU A 117 17.42 11.21 2.03
N HIS A 118 17.26 12.52 2.27
CA HIS A 118 18.22 13.29 3.08
C HIS A 118 18.32 12.81 4.53
N HIS A 119 17.30 12.11 5.02
CA HIS A 119 17.20 11.62 6.39
C HIS A 119 17.28 10.09 6.51
N SER A 120 17.47 9.40 5.38
CA SER A 120 17.54 7.94 5.29
C SER A 120 18.90 7.53 4.72
N GLU A 121 19.95 7.71 5.51
CA GLU A 121 21.29 7.30 5.11
C GLU A 121 21.30 5.81 4.78
N LYS A 122 21.81 5.46 3.58
CA LYS A 122 22.01 4.08 3.05
C LYS A 122 20.80 3.37 2.45
N ILE A 123 19.61 3.99 2.36
CA ILE A 123 18.49 3.39 1.63
C ILE A 123 18.57 3.79 0.15
N GLU A 124 18.48 2.82 -0.76
CA GLU A 124 18.50 3.10 -2.20
C GLU A 124 17.23 3.85 -2.63
N VAL A 125 17.42 4.96 -3.35
CA VAL A 125 16.33 5.73 -3.95
C VAL A 125 16.08 5.21 -5.36
N ILE A 126 14.85 4.75 -5.60
CA ILE A 126 14.38 4.23 -6.87
C ILE A 126 13.31 5.17 -7.40
N ASP A 127 13.45 5.62 -8.64
CA ASP A 127 12.45 6.42 -9.34
C ASP A 127 11.90 5.69 -10.56
N ASN A 128 10.90 6.27 -11.21
CA ASN A 128 10.26 5.72 -12.39
C ASN A 128 11.02 6.01 -13.71
N SER A 129 12.22 6.60 -13.64
CA SER A 129 12.95 7.09 -14.82
C SER A 129 13.43 5.99 -15.76
N SER A 130 13.54 4.75 -15.26
CA SER A 130 14.01 3.60 -16.02
C SER A 130 13.45 2.30 -15.47
N ASN A 131 13.08 1.39 -16.36
CA ASN A 131 12.67 0.03 -15.99
C ASN A 131 13.78 -0.74 -15.26
N TYR A 132 15.06 -0.45 -15.57
CA TYR A 132 16.17 -1.04 -14.84
C TYR A 132 16.15 -0.63 -13.36
N ASN A 133 15.92 0.65 -13.06
CA ASN A 133 15.80 1.13 -11.68
C ASN A 133 14.62 0.47 -10.97
N LEU A 134 13.44 0.48 -11.60
CA LEU A 134 12.23 -0.13 -11.04
C LEU A 134 12.37 -1.64 -10.79
N SER A 135 13.14 -2.37 -11.62
CA SER A 135 13.37 -3.81 -11.42
C SER A 135 14.11 -4.15 -10.13
N LYS A 136 14.85 -3.19 -9.56
CA LYS A 136 15.61 -3.41 -8.32
C LYS A 136 14.71 -3.65 -7.12
N ILE A 137 13.46 -3.17 -7.15
CA ILE A 137 12.45 -3.39 -6.11
C ILE A 137 12.28 -4.89 -5.82
N ASP A 138 12.40 -5.75 -6.83
CA ASP A 138 12.23 -7.20 -6.66
C ASP A 138 13.41 -7.85 -5.94
N SER A 139 14.60 -7.27 -6.06
CA SER A 139 15.84 -7.78 -5.48
C SER A 139 16.21 -7.14 -4.14
N GLN A 140 15.61 -5.99 -3.81
CA GLN A 140 16.00 -5.20 -2.65
C GLN A 140 14.97 -5.27 -1.53
N HIS A 141 15.47 -5.48 -0.32
CA HIS A 141 14.65 -5.52 0.88
C HIS A 141 14.44 -4.13 1.51
N GLU A 142 15.22 -3.13 1.07
CA GLU A 142 15.22 -1.76 1.59
C GLU A 142 15.26 -0.78 0.41
N PHE A 143 14.26 0.10 0.30
CA PHE A 143 14.19 1.07 -0.79
C PHE A 143 13.28 2.25 -0.44
N ILE A 144 13.54 3.39 -1.09
CA ILE A 144 12.63 4.54 -1.21
C ILE A 144 12.19 4.62 -2.67
N LEU A 145 10.93 4.26 -2.94
CA LEU A 145 10.33 4.36 -4.26
C LEU A 145 9.64 5.71 -4.44
N LYS A 146 10.21 6.58 -5.27
CA LYS A 146 9.61 7.86 -5.69
C LYS A 146 8.86 7.63 -6.99
N ILE A 147 7.63 7.14 -6.89
CA ILE A 147 6.88 6.61 -8.04
C ILE A 147 6.48 7.70 -9.05
N HIS A 148 6.43 8.97 -8.63
CA HIS A 148 6.18 10.12 -9.49
C HIS A 148 7.44 10.88 -9.91
N GLY A 149 8.62 10.34 -9.61
CA GLY A 149 9.90 10.95 -9.96
C GLY A 149 10.52 11.80 -8.86
N ASP A 150 11.59 12.49 -9.22
CA ASP A 150 12.46 13.23 -8.29
C ASP A 150 12.68 14.67 -8.80
N VAL A 151 12.64 15.65 -7.90
CA VAL A 151 12.80 17.07 -8.24
C VAL A 151 14.11 17.38 -8.99
N SER A 152 15.17 16.58 -8.83
CA SER A 152 16.43 16.77 -9.59
C SER A 152 16.32 16.45 -11.08
N ARG A 153 15.23 15.80 -11.52
CA ARG A 153 14.85 15.60 -12.92
C ARG A 153 13.36 15.87 -13.09
N ILE A 154 12.97 17.11 -12.84
CA ILE A 154 11.55 17.53 -12.84
C ILE A 154 10.83 17.25 -14.17
N ASP A 155 11.57 17.23 -15.28
CA ASP A 155 11.08 16.95 -16.62
C ASP A 155 10.73 15.46 -16.83
N SER A 156 11.20 14.58 -15.94
CA SER A 156 10.83 13.16 -15.88
C SER A 156 9.75 12.85 -14.83
N CYS A 157 9.31 13.86 -14.07
CA CYS A 157 8.29 13.68 -13.04
C CYS A 157 6.89 13.57 -13.63
N VAL A 158 6.00 12.91 -12.89
CA VAL A 158 4.58 12.78 -13.24
C VAL A 158 3.84 14.06 -12.86
N VAL A 159 3.69 14.99 -13.82
CA VAL A 159 3.13 16.33 -13.54
C VAL A 159 1.85 16.59 -14.33
N PHE A 160 1.82 16.17 -15.60
CA PHE A 160 0.72 16.38 -16.53
C PHE A 160 -0.02 15.07 -16.79
N LYS A 161 -1.20 15.17 -17.43
CA LYS A 161 -2.08 14.02 -17.60
C LYS A 161 -1.42 12.88 -18.37
N GLU A 162 -0.64 13.19 -19.39
CA GLU A 162 0.05 12.19 -20.21
C GLU A 162 1.15 11.48 -19.44
N ASP A 163 1.77 12.13 -18.45
CA ASP A 163 2.77 11.49 -17.60
C ASP A 163 2.10 10.43 -16.71
N TYR A 164 0.91 10.73 -16.18
CA TYR A 164 0.10 9.76 -15.45
C TYR A 164 -0.36 8.63 -16.37
N GLU A 165 -0.83 8.94 -17.59
CA GLU A 165 -1.23 7.93 -18.55
C GLU A 165 -0.04 7.02 -18.93
N GLN A 166 1.17 7.57 -19.11
CA GLN A 166 2.38 6.80 -19.38
C GLN A 166 2.77 5.89 -18.21
N LEU A 167 2.52 6.30 -16.97
CA LEU A 167 2.86 5.52 -15.78
C LEU A 167 1.79 4.47 -15.43
N TYR A 168 0.50 4.77 -15.57
CA TYR A 168 -0.60 3.94 -15.05
C TYR A 168 -1.45 3.25 -16.13
N SER A 169 -1.40 3.69 -17.38
CA SER A 169 -2.13 3.03 -18.48
C SER A 169 -1.37 1.81 -18.99
N GLY A 170 -2.10 0.75 -19.34
CA GLY A 170 -1.50 -0.49 -19.85
C GLY A 170 -0.70 -1.27 -18.81
N ASN A 171 0.33 -1.98 -19.29
CA ASN A 171 1.21 -2.88 -18.53
C ASN A 171 2.60 -2.27 -18.35
N THR A 172 2.68 -1.19 -17.59
CA THR A 172 3.94 -0.52 -17.26
C THR A 172 4.56 -1.17 -16.02
N LEU A 173 5.90 -1.13 -15.92
CA LEU A 173 6.59 -1.70 -14.77
C LEU A 173 6.27 -0.93 -13.48
N GLY A 174 6.16 0.40 -13.54
CA GLY A 174 5.85 1.22 -12.36
C GLY A 174 4.50 0.87 -11.74
N LYS A 175 3.45 0.74 -12.58
CA LYS A 175 2.14 0.26 -12.14
C LYS A 175 2.21 -1.14 -11.58
N PHE A 176 2.86 -2.07 -12.29
CA PHE A 176 2.99 -3.45 -11.84
C PHE A 176 3.68 -3.55 -10.48
N GLN A 177 4.72 -2.74 -10.23
CA GLN A 177 5.39 -2.70 -8.94
C GLN A 177 4.48 -2.17 -7.83
N LEU A 178 3.67 -1.14 -8.09
CA LEU A 178 2.66 -0.69 -7.13
C LEU A 178 1.59 -1.78 -6.85
N GLU A 179 1.07 -2.43 -7.90
CA GLU A 179 0.11 -3.54 -7.76
C GLU A 179 0.72 -4.65 -6.90
N LYS A 180 1.97 -5.05 -7.18
CA LYS A 180 2.71 -6.04 -6.41
C LYS A 180 2.83 -5.62 -4.95
N ILE A 181 3.21 -4.36 -4.67
CA ILE A 181 3.39 -3.93 -3.28
C ILE A 181 2.06 -3.93 -2.52
N PHE A 182 0.99 -3.39 -3.10
CA PHE A 182 -0.34 -3.44 -2.48
C PHE A 182 -0.84 -4.88 -2.29
N SER A 183 -0.45 -5.80 -3.17
CA SER A 183 -0.86 -7.21 -3.11
C SER A 183 -0.08 -8.04 -2.07
N SER A 184 1.15 -7.65 -1.74
CA SER A 184 2.11 -8.49 -0.99
C SER A 184 2.47 -7.95 0.40
N PHE A 185 2.11 -6.70 0.70
CA PHE A 185 2.53 -6.02 1.93
C PHE A 185 1.39 -5.23 2.56
N SER A 186 1.44 -5.09 3.90
CA SER A 186 0.63 -4.11 4.61
C SER A 186 1.18 -2.72 4.33
N CYS A 187 0.32 -1.80 3.92
CA CYS A 187 0.71 -0.43 3.59
C CYS A 187 0.12 0.54 4.61
N LEU A 188 0.94 1.42 5.18
CA LEU A 188 0.48 2.53 6.03
C LEU A 188 0.63 3.85 5.27
N PHE A 189 -0.51 4.43 4.89
CA PHE A 189 -0.59 5.71 4.20
C PHE A 189 -0.56 6.87 5.21
N ILE A 190 0.40 7.78 5.06
CA ILE A 190 0.61 8.92 5.96
C ILE A 190 0.76 10.21 5.13
N GLY A 191 0.01 11.25 5.47
CA GLY A 191 0.06 12.52 4.74
C GLY A 191 -0.41 12.40 3.28
N PHE A 192 -1.04 11.29 2.93
CA PHE A 192 -1.62 11.01 1.62
C PHE A 192 -3.12 11.21 1.69
N SER A 193 -3.68 12.02 0.80
CA SER A 193 -5.11 12.39 0.84
C SER A 193 -5.99 11.58 -0.11
N PHE A 194 -5.44 10.61 -0.85
CA PHE A 194 -6.14 9.92 -1.93
C PHE A 194 -6.77 10.85 -3.00
N ASN A 195 -6.31 12.11 -3.09
CA ASN A 195 -6.74 13.03 -4.15
C ASN A 195 -6.06 12.75 -5.49
N ASP A 196 -5.10 11.81 -5.53
CA ASP A 196 -4.54 11.31 -6.77
C ASP A 196 -5.46 10.20 -7.31
N PRO A 197 -6.21 10.47 -8.40
CA PRO A 197 -7.18 9.51 -8.91
C PRO A 197 -6.54 8.21 -9.42
N TYR A 198 -5.29 8.25 -9.87
CA TYR A 198 -4.61 7.08 -10.43
C TYR A 198 -4.17 6.10 -9.35
N VAL A 199 -3.57 6.62 -8.28
CA VAL A 199 -3.21 5.79 -7.10
C VAL A 199 -4.47 5.30 -6.40
N GLU A 200 -5.50 6.15 -6.29
CA GLU A 200 -6.79 5.80 -5.71
C GLU A 200 -7.46 4.65 -6.46
N GLU A 201 -7.59 4.77 -7.80
CA GLU A 201 -8.19 3.75 -8.65
C GLU A 201 -7.42 2.43 -8.59
N LEU A 202 -6.08 2.51 -8.64
CA LEU A 202 -5.22 1.34 -8.55
C LEU A 202 -5.43 0.59 -7.22
N PHE A 203 -5.44 1.33 -6.11
CA PHE A 203 -5.64 0.74 -4.80
C PHE A 203 -7.05 0.13 -4.66
N LYS A 204 -8.11 0.81 -5.12
CA LYS A 204 -9.48 0.24 -5.15
C LYS A 204 -9.56 -1.04 -5.96
N LYS A 205 -8.92 -1.06 -7.13
CA LYS A 205 -8.88 -2.25 -8.00
C LYS A 205 -8.26 -3.43 -7.25
N ILE A 206 -7.10 -3.25 -6.63
CA ILE A 206 -6.42 -4.32 -5.88
C ILE A 206 -7.24 -4.75 -4.66
N SER A 207 -7.73 -3.80 -3.86
CA SER A 207 -8.60 -4.07 -2.70
C SER A 207 -9.82 -4.92 -3.09
N LYS A 208 -10.49 -4.56 -4.19
CA LYS A 208 -11.63 -5.32 -4.72
C LYS A 208 -11.26 -6.72 -5.18
N LEU A 209 -10.12 -6.90 -5.85
CA LEU A 209 -9.65 -8.22 -6.29
C LEU A 209 -9.43 -9.18 -5.13
N TYR A 210 -8.90 -8.67 -4.01
CA TYR A 210 -8.68 -9.47 -2.82
C TYR A 210 -9.95 -9.77 -2.03
N SER A 211 -11.03 -9.00 -2.20
CA SER A 211 -12.33 -9.25 -1.55
C SER A 211 -12.23 -9.46 -0.02
N GLY A 212 -11.34 -8.71 0.64
CA GLY A 212 -11.11 -8.79 2.09
C GLY A 212 -10.11 -9.87 2.54
N PHE A 213 -9.60 -10.70 1.63
CA PHE A 213 -8.56 -11.71 1.92
C PHE A 213 -7.13 -11.21 1.71
N GLY A 214 -6.96 -9.93 1.38
CA GLY A 214 -5.66 -9.29 1.16
C GLY A 214 -4.98 -8.89 2.47
N HIS A 215 -3.77 -8.33 2.35
CA HIS A 215 -3.10 -7.77 3.51
C HIS A 215 -3.85 -6.53 4.05
N PRO A 216 -3.92 -6.35 5.37
CA PRO A 216 -4.54 -5.17 5.94
C PRO A 216 -3.70 -3.93 5.63
N HIS A 217 -4.34 -2.93 5.04
CA HIS A 217 -3.77 -1.60 4.83
C HIS A 217 -4.30 -0.62 5.87
N PHE A 218 -3.58 0.49 6.10
CA PHE A 218 -3.90 1.48 7.11
C PHE A 218 -3.78 2.90 6.56
N TRP A 219 -4.67 3.80 6.98
CA TRP A 219 -4.63 5.21 6.57
C TRP A 219 -4.65 6.13 7.77
N ALA A 220 -3.52 6.78 8.05
CA ALA A 220 -3.42 7.80 9.08
C ALA A 220 -3.80 9.16 8.52
N THR A 221 -5.00 9.64 8.87
CA THR A 221 -5.60 10.83 8.23
C THR A 221 -6.47 11.64 9.18
N THR A 222 -6.55 12.94 8.89
CA THR A 222 -7.52 13.86 9.49
C THR A 222 -8.82 13.95 8.67
N SER A 223 -8.89 13.28 7.51
CA SER A 223 -10.07 13.26 6.66
C SER A 223 -11.21 12.49 7.31
N GLU A 224 -12.44 12.95 7.12
CA GLU A 224 -13.65 12.21 7.51
C GLU A 224 -14.09 11.20 6.43
N GLN A 225 -13.44 11.19 5.26
CA GLN A 225 -13.71 10.21 4.21
C GLN A 225 -13.42 8.78 4.68
N GLU A 226 -14.30 7.86 4.31
CA GLU A 226 -14.09 6.42 4.46
C GLU A 226 -13.69 5.81 3.12
N PHE A 227 -12.93 4.73 3.18
CA PHE A 227 -12.37 4.09 2.00
C PHE A 227 -12.37 2.58 2.17
N ASP A 228 -12.91 1.86 1.20
CA ASP A 228 -13.09 0.42 1.31
C ASP A 228 -11.76 -0.33 1.22
N GLY A 229 -11.57 -1.27 2.16
CA GLY A 229 -10.36 -2.10 2.23
C GLY A 229 -9.13 -1.42 2.82
N ILE A 230 -9.30 -0.31 3.54
CA ILE A 230 -8.24 0.32 4.32
C ILE A 230 -8.73 0.68 5.72
N ASN A 231 -7.92 0.35 6.73
CA ASN A 231 -8.23 0.61 8.13
C ASN A 231 -7.81 2.03 8.51
N LYS A 232 -8.78 2.87 8.84
CA LYS A 232 -8.52 4.27 9.16
C LYS A 232 -7.98 4.46 10.59
N ILE A 233 -6.89 5.19 10.69
CA ILE A 233 -6.32 5.68 11.95
C ILE A 233 -6.61 7.19 12.01
N LYS A 234 -7.66 7.55 12.74
CA LYS A 234 -8.10 8.94 12.84
C LYS A 234 -7.07 9.80 13.60
N LEU A 235 -6.61 10.86 12.94
CA LEU A 235 -5.78 11.91 13.51
C LEU A 235 -6.64 13.16 13.71
N THR A 236 -6.52 13.85 14.83
CA THR A 236 -7.21 15.13 15.05
C THR A 236 -6.40 16.34 14.59
N ASN A 237 -5.07 16.23 14.58
CA ASN A 237 -4.17 17.32 14.21
C ASN A 237 -2.76 16.81 13.86
N HIS A 238 -1.90 17.71 13.37
CA HIS A 238 -0.52 17.38 13.02
C HIS A 238 0.35 16.94 14.21
N LYS A 239 0.06 17.35 15.46
CA LYS A 239 0.82 16.86 16.63
C LYS A 239 0.52 15.39 16.94
N GLU A 240 -0.67 14.92 16.60
CA GLU A 240 -1.00 13.49 16.72
C GLU A 240 -0.26 12.63 15.71
N LEU A 241 0.18 13.20 14.58
CA LEU A 241 1.05 12.51 13.65
C LEU A 241 2.41 12.21 14.30
N ASP A 242 3.02 13.18 14.99
CA ASP A 242 4.28 12.93 15.70
C ASP A 242 4.12 11.85 16.78
N ASN A 243 3.00 11.87 17.52
CA ASN A 243 2.68 10.84 18.51
C ASN A 243 2.48 9.45 17.86
N LEU A 244 1.83 9.39 16.69
CA LEU A 244 1.73 8.15 15.92
C LEU A 244 3.13 7.63 15.55
N ILE A 245 4.01 8.48 15.02
CA ILE A 245 5.37 8.10 14.64
C ILE A 245 6.15 7.56 15.84
N GLU A 246 6.08 8.20 17.02
CA GLU A 246 6.72 7.70 18.24
C GLU A 246 6.20 6.32 18.65
N LYS A 247 4.88 6.13 18.65
CA LYS A 247 4.26 4.82 18.97
C LYS A 247 4.71 3.72 18.01
N LEU A 248 4.83 4.03 16.72
CA LEU A 248 5.29 3.06 15.72
C LEU A 248 6.77 2.67 15.96
N LEU A 249 7.60 3.61 16.41
CA LEU A 249 8.98 3.33 16.82
C LEU A 249 9.04 2.47 18.09
N GLU A 250 8.21 2.76 19.09
CA GLU A 250 8.12 1.94 20.30
C GLU A 250 7.81 0.49 19.93
N ILE A 251 6.79 0.26 19.09
CA ILE A 251 6.41 -1.08 18.61
C ILE A 251 7.55 -1.76 17.84
N LYS A 252 8.33 -1.00 17.05
CA LYS A 252 9.47 -1.53 16.32
C LYS A 252 10.59 -2.02 17.24
N HIS A 253 10.78 -1.33 18.37
CA HIS A 253 11.82 -1.64 19.34
C HIS A 253 11.37 -2.62 20.43
N GLU A 254 10.06 -2.92 20.53
CA GLU A 254 9.56 -3.95 21.43
C GLU A 254 10.17 -5.31 21.08
N PRO A 255 10.78 -6.01 22.06
CA PRO A 255 11.31 -7.35 21.84
C PRO A 255 10.18 -8.28 21.43
N GLN A 256 10.38 -9.01 20.33
CA GLN A 256 9.43 -10.03 19.91
C GLN A 256 9.29 -11.06 21.04
N PRO A 257 8.07 -11.38 21.52
CA PRO A 257 7.88 -12.62 22.25
C PRO A 257 8.33 -13.72 21.29
N SER A 258 9.23 -14.59 21.74
CA SER A 258 9.80 -15.66 20.93
C SER A 258 8.68 -16.42 20.23
N LYS A 259 8.59 -16.27 18.90
CA LYS A 259 7.72 -17.09 18.05
C LYS A 259 8.31 -18.49 17.97
N ASN A 260 8.25 -19.24 19.08
CA ASN A 260 8.58 -20.66 19.08
C ASN A 260 7.84 -21.42 20.20
N PRO A 261 6.52 -21.63 20.08
CA PRO A 261 5.84 -22.65 20.89
C PRO A 261 6.43 -24.05 20.61
N ALA A 262 7.02 -24.26 19.43
CA ALA A 262 7.63 -25.52 19.03
C ALA A 262 8.95 -25.84 19.75
N ALA A 263 9.69 -24.83 20.23
CA ALA A 263 10.95 -25.04 20.94
C ALA A 263 10.73 -25.52 22.39
N GLU A 264 9.65 -25.07 23.04
CA GLU A 264 9.28 -25.52 24.40
C GLU A 264 8.69 -26.94 24.39
N ILE A 265 7.97 -27.31 23.32
CA ILE A 265 7.43 -28.67 23.16
C ILE A 265 8.57 -29.66 22.81
N ALA A 266 9.57 -29.27 22.02
CA ALA A 266 10.68 -30.15 21.65
C ALA A 266 11.58 -30.56 22.82
N THR A 267 11.60 -29.79 23.91
CA THR A 267 12.40 -30.11 25.11
C THR A 267 11.79 -31.18 26.02
N GLU A 268 10.50 -31.53 25.85
CA GLU A 268 9.86 -32.59 26.66
C GLU A 268 9.78 -33.96 25.97
N TYR A 269 9.99 -34.05 24.66
CA TYR A 269 9.82 -35.31 23.89
C TYR A 269 11.12 -35.98 23.43
N THR A 270 12.30 -35.53 23.86
CA THR A 270 13.60 -36.11 23.41
C THR A 270 14.18 -37.20 24.30
N THR A 271 13.36 -37.86 25.13
CA THR A 271 13.69 -39.17 25.68
C THR A 271 12.59 -40.15 25.36
N GLU A 272 12.95 -41.19 24.59
CA GLU A 272 12.12 -42.34 24.18
C GLU A 272 11.36 -42.19 22.85
N ASN A 273 12.03 -42.46 21.72
CA ASN A 273 11.83 -43.72 21.00
C ASN A 273 12.69 -43.82 19.74
N THR A 274 13.29 -45.00 19.61
CA THR A 274 14.13 -45.46 18.51
C THR A 274 13.31 -45.90 17.30
N ALA A 275 13.89 -45.68 16.10
CA ALA A 275 13.67 -46.39 14.84
C ALA A 275 12.29 -46.24 14.15
N ASP A 276 12.25 -45.44 13.07
CA ASP A 276 12.17 -45.99 11.71
C ASP A 276 12.44 -44.90 10.67
N SER A 277 13.44 -45.14 9.83
CA SER A 277 13.82 -44.27 8.71
C SER A 277 12.94 -44.56 7.50
N LEU A 278 12.03 -43.64 7.16
CA LEU A 278 11.31 -43.66 5.89
C LEU A 278 12.12 -42.90 4.83
N GLU A 279 12.78 -43.65 3.94
CA GLU A 279 13.36 -43.12 2.70
C GLU A 279 12.24 -42.71 1.73
N LEU A 280 12.14 -41.42 1.41
CA LEU A 280 11.31 -40.92 0.31
C LEU A 280 12.06 -41.10 -1.01
N LYS A 281 11.70 -42.12 -1.79
CA LYS A 281 12.10 -42.23 -3.20
C LYS A 281 11.29 -41.26 -4.03
N SER A 282 11.97 -40.32 -4.68
CA SER A 282 11.40 -39.41 -5.66
C SER A 282 11.31 -40.11 -7.03
N GLU A 283 10.12 -40.53 -7.43
CA GLU A 283 9.80 -40.77 -8.84
C GLU A 283 8.61 -39.90 -9.23
N GLY A 284 8.85 -39.00 -10.18
CA GLY A 284 7.88 -38.04 -10.69
C GLY A 284 6.84 -38.71 -11.57
N THR A 285 5.70 -39.05 -10.98
CA THR A 285 4.45 -39.32 -11.69
C THR A 285 3.31 -38.62 -10.96
N ASP A 286 2.55 -37.81 -11.70
CA ASP A 286 1.33 -37.12 -11.25
C ASP A 286 0.20 -38.14 -11.05
N ILE A 287 0.31 -38.97 -10.01
CA ILE A 287 -0.70 -39.92 -9.58
C ILE A 287 -1.30 -39.36 -8.29
N PRO A 288 -2.61 -39.06 -8.23
CA PRO A 288 -3.24 -38.62 -6.99
C PRO A 288 -3.05 -39.71 -5.92
N PRO A 289 -2.73 -39.34 -4.68
CA PRO A 289 -2.44 -40.31 -3.62
C PRO A 289 -3.65 -41.20 -3.39
N ASN A 290 -3.42 -42.52 -3.31
CA ASN A 290 -4.45 -43.46 -2.91
C ASN A 290 -4.67 -43.33 -1.40
N ILE A 291 -5.80 -42.72 -1.01
CA ILE A 291 -6.16 -42.58 0.41
C ILE A 291 -7.04 -43.77 0.78
N ASP A 292 -6.44 -44.81 1.36
CA ASP A 292 -7.12 -46.05 1.76
C ASP A 292 -8.22 -45.84 2.84
N TYR A 293 -8.34 -44.63 3.40
CA TYR A 293 -9.31 -44.28 4.44
C TYR A 293 -10.14 -43.03 4.11
N TRP A 294 -10.46 -42.80 2.82
CA TRP A 294 -11.42 -41.77 2.44
C TRP A 294 -12.85 -42.23 2.79
N VAL A 295 -13.21 -42.07 4.06
CA VAL A 295 -14.59 -42.27 4.53
C VAL A 295 -15.41 -41.09 4.03
N GLY A 296 -16.16 -41.31 2.95
CA GLY A 296 -16.98 -40.27 2.32
C GLY A 296 -17.93 -39.55 3.29
N ARG A 297 -18.55 -38.49 2.78
CA ARG A 297 -19.40 -37.49 3.48
C ARG A 297 -20.49 -38.08 4.40
N ASP A 298 -20.86 -39.34 4.22
CA ASP A 298 -21.77 -40.08 5.10
C ASP A 298 -21.22 -40.34 6.51
N SER A 299 -19.89 -40.46 6.67
CA SER A 299 -19.26 -40.66 7.97
C SER A 299 -19.22 -39.37 8.80
N GLU A 300 -18.87 -38.24 8.16
CA GLU A 300 -18.94 -36.90 8.75
C GLU A 300 -20.37 -36.53 9.17
N LEU A 301 -21.37 -36.90 8.37
CA LEU A 301 -22.78 -36.68 8.70
C LEU A 301 -23.24 -37.50 9.93
N ARG A 302 -22.67 -38.69 10.17
CA ARG A 302 -22.95 -39.47 11.38
C ARG A 302 -22.27 -38.88 12.62
N SER A 303 -21.09 -38.29 12.47
CA SER A 303 -20.39 -37.60 13.57
C SER A 303 -21.06 -36.29 13.97
N LEU A 304 -21.83 -35.67 13.08
CA LEU A 304 -22.64 -34.46 13.34
C LEU A 304 -24.03 -34.77 13.92
N ALA A 305 -24.44 -36.03 13.99
CA ALA A 305 -25.73 -36.45 14.55
C ALA A 305 -25.73 -36.54 16.09
N ILE A 306 -25.09 -35.57 16.76
CA ILE A 306 -25.28 -35.30 18.19
C ILE A 306 -26.04 -33.98 18.32
N ASP A 307 -27.29 -33.97 17.87
CA ASP A 307 -28.41 -33.41 18.63
C ASP A 307 -29.72 -33.82 17.95
N ASP A 308 -30.68 -34.27 18.74
CA ASP A 308 -31.93 -34.91 18.29
C ASP A 308 -33.00 -33.83 17.98
N SER A 309 -32.63 -32.85 17.14
CA SER A 309 -33.56 -31.82 16.67
C SER A 309 -33.34 -31.54 15.18
N PHE A 310 -34.44 -31.48 14.44
CA PHE A 310 -34.57 -31.36 12.97
C PHE A 310 -34.78 -32.67 12.19
N LYS A 311 -36.01 -33.19 12.27
CA LYS A 311 -36.60 -34.02 11.21
C LYS A 311 -37.08 -33.13 10.07
N VAL A 312 -36.53 -33.30 8.88
CA VAL A 312 -37.11 -32.79 7.63
C VAL A 312 -37.67 -33.98 6.85
N PHE A 313 -38.99 -34.00 6.66
CA PHE A 313 -39.68 -34.97 5.81
C PHE A 313 -39.62 -34.47 4.36
N LEU A 314 -39.05 -35.27 3.45
CA LEU A 314 -39.18 -35.04 2.01
C LEU A 314 -40.09 -36.12 1.42
N SER A 315 -41.22 -35.67 0.88
CA SER A 315 -42.25 -36.47 0.21
C SER A 315 -41.71 -37.05 -1.10
N GLN A 316 -41.92 -38.35 -1.30
CA GLN A 316 -41.64 -39.03 -2.57
C GLN A 316 -42.57 -38.53 -3.67
N ALA A 317 -42.00 -38.00 -4.75
CA ALA A 317 -42.66 -37.92 -6.05
C ALA A 317 -42.16 -39.08 -6.90
N SER A 318 -43.09 -39.95 -7.29
CA SER A 318 -42.89 -41.19 -8.05
C SER A 318 -42.55 -40.91 -9.51
N GLU A 319 -41.43 -41.48 -9.98
CA GLU A 319 -41.14 -41.68 -11.40
C GLU A 319 -42.02 -42.81 -11.96
N GLU A 320 -43.02 -42.46 -12.77
CA GLU A 320 -43.73 -43.43 -13.61
C GLU A 320 -42.91 -43.74 -14.86
N LYS A 321 -42.59 -45.03 -14.98
CA LYS A 321 -42.03 -45.69 -16.17
C LYS A 321 -42.99 -45.56 -17.35
N VAL A 322 -42.50 -45.01 -18.46
CA VAL A 322 -43.14 -45.16 -19.78
C VAL A 322 -42.69 -46.50 -20.38
N ASN A 323 -43.64 -47.40 -20.64
CA ASN A 323 -43.46 -48.60 -21.44
C ASN A 323 -44.62 -48.73 -22.45
N HIS A 324 -44.24 -48.74 -23.74
CA HIS A 324 -44.90 -49.32 -24.93
C HIS A 324 -46.42 -49.19 -25.14
N LEU A 325 -46.85 -48.46 -26.18
CA LEU A 325 -47.11 -48.91 -27.57
C LEU A 325 -47.71 -47.77 -28.41
#